data_AF-A0A090R0T4-F1
#
_entry.id   AF-A0A090R0T4-F1
#
_cell.length_a   1.000
_cell.length_b   1.000
_cell.length_c   1.000
_cell.angle_alpha   90.00
_cell.angle_beta   90.00
_cell.angle_gamma   90.00
#
_symmetry.space_group_name_H-M   'P 1'
#
loop_
_entity.id
_entity.type
_entity.pdbx_description
1 polymer ?
#
loop_
_entity_poly.entity_id
_entity_poly.type
_entity_poly.pdbx_seq_one_letter_code
_entity_poly.pdbx_strand_id
1 'polypeptide(L)'
;MSFKKFIKFIIAGIVISIVINLINAYMRGGFLTIVKEIEGFGINFMFSIVLTVGNQWWFDLMTKKYSWKEHTLKRIVLGAAGSVIITMVLLTILNFFTYVVIYGGSWDSFVSNQSIDWYLFGLFITLVMTLIYHAIYFYRLSQTQKSK
;
A
#
# COMPACT_ATOMS: atom_id res chain seq x y z
N MET A 1 -12.71 -13.47 -4.58
CA MET A 1 -11.25 -13.60 -4.82
C MET A 1 -10.89 -15.08 -4.70
N SER A 2 -10.12 -15.66 -5.63
CA SER A 2 -9.70 -17.08 -5.50
C SER A 2 -8.65 -17.24 -4.39
N PHE A 3 -8.67 -18.36 -3.66
CA PHE A 3 -7.69 -18.68 -2.62
C PHE A 3 -6.23 -18.51 -3.07
N LYS A 4 -5.91 -18.93 -4.30
CA LYS A 4 -4.57 -18.77 -4.89
C LYS A 4 -4.16 -17.30 -5.08
N LYS A 5 -5.13 -16.40 -5.33
CA LYS A 5 -4.87 -14.96 -5.40
C LYS A 5 -4.63 -14.42 -3.99
N PHE A 6 -5.47 -14.78 -3.03
CA PHE A 6 -5.32 -14.34 -1.63
C PHE A 6 -3.93 -14.66 -1.06
N ILE A 7 -3.41 -15.88 -1.24
CA ILE A 7 -2.06 -16.25 -0.81
C ILE A 7 -0.97 -15.37 -1.45
N LYS A 8 -1.09 -15.05 -2.74
CA LYS A 8 -0.14 -14.14 -3.41
C LYS A 8 -0.14 -12.74 -2.81
N PHE A 9 -1.30 -12.24 -2.39
CA PHE A 9 -1.40 -10.94 -1.71
C PHE A 9 -0.73 -10.98 -0.33
N ILE A 10 -0.93 -12.04 0.45
CA ILE A 10 -0.26 -12.21 1.74
C ILE A 10 1.26 -12.26 1.58
N ILE A 11 1.76 -13.05 0.63
CA ILE A 11 3.21 -13.14 0.35
C ILE A 11 3.77 -11.78 -0.06
N ALA A 12 3.09 -11.06 -0.95
CA ALA A 12 3.51 -9.71 -1.35
C ALA A 12 3.57 -8.77 -0.13
N GLY A 13 2.58 -8.82 0.76
CA GLY A 13 2.58 -8.04 1.99
C GLY A 13 3.76 -8.37 2.90
N ILE A 14 4.06 -9.66 3.09
CA ILE A 14 5.23 -10.11 3.88
C ILE A 14 6.52 -9.55 3.29
N VAL A 15 6.71 -9.68 1.97
CA VAL A 15 7.91 -9.19 1.28
C VAL A 15 8.06 -7.67 1.44
N ILE A 16 6.99 -6.91 1.21
CA ILE A 16 6.99 -5.44 1.39
C ILE A 16 7.39 -5.08 2.82
N SER A 17 6.87 -5.79 3.80
CA SER A 17 7.13 -5.51 5.23
C SER A 17 8.58 -5.80 5.62
N ILE A 18 9.15 -6.90 5.13
CA ILE A 18 10.57 -7.21 5.31
C ILE A 18 11.42 -6.12 4.68
N VAL A 19 11.11 -5.72 3.44
CA VAL A 19 11.86 -4.66 2.73
C VAL A 19 11.81 -3.34 3.50
N ILE A 20 10.64 -2.92 3.98
CA ILE A 20 10.50 -1.69 4.76
C ILE A 20 11.28 -1.78 6.07
N ASN A 21 11.22 -2.91 6.79
CA ASN A 21 12.04 -3.10 8.00
C ASN A 21 13.53 -3.01 7.73
N LEU A 22 14.02 -3.60 6.62
CA LEU A 22 15.43 -3.52 6.23
C LEU A 22 15.85 -2.09 5.89
N ILE A 23 15.01 -1.35 5.16
CA ILE A 23 15.23 0.08 4.88
C ILE A 23 15.31 0.86 6.19
N ASN A 24 14.38 0.63 7.11
CA ASN A 24 14.36 1.30 8.41
C ASN A 24 15.59 0.96 9.26
N ALA A 25 16.03 -0.30 9.29
CA ALA A 25 17.26 -0.69 9.98
C ALA A 25 18.50 -0.02 9.39
N TYR A 26 18.57 0.06 8.05
CA TYR A 26 19.66 0.78 7.36
C TYR A 26 19.67 2.28 7.71
N MET A 27 18.52 2.96 7.64
CA MET A 27 18.40 4.38 7.99
C MET A 27 18.75 4.65 9.46
N ARG A 28 18.47 3.71 10.35
CA ARG A 28 18.84 3.79 11.78
C ARG A 28 20.32 3.48 12.04
N GLY A 29 21.06 2.93 11.08
CA GLY A 29 22.44 2.47 11.25
C GLY A 29 22.58 1.09 11.91
N GLY A 30 21.49 0.31 12.00
CA GLY A 30 21.51 -1.02 12.58
C GLY A 30 20.13 -1.58 12.93
N PHE A 31 20.10 -2.86 13.30
CA PHE A 31 18.90 -3.54 13.79
C PHE A 31 18.63 -3.18 15.25
N LEU A 32 17.35 -3.08 15.59
CA LEU A 32 16.89 -3.05 16.97
C LEU A 32 16.91 -4.46 17.58
N THR A 33 16.47 -4.57 18.82
CA THR A 33 16.21 -5.88 19.45
C THR A 33 15.21 -6.68 18.61
N ILE A 34 15.36 -8.01 18.57
CA ILE A 34 14.49 -8.90 17.80
C ILE A 34 12.99 -8.65 18.05
N VAL A 35 12.62 -8.36 19.29
CA VAL A 35 11.23 -8.03 19.68
C VAL A 35 10.73 -6.79 18.96
N LYS A 36 11.53 -5.71 18.92
CA LYS A 36 11.17 -4.45 18.24
C LYS A 36 11.15 -4.60 16.72
N GLU A 37 12.02 -5.42 16.15
CA GLU A 37 12.00 -5.70 14.71
C GLU A 37 10.76 -6.52 14.31
N ILE A 38 10.34 -7.49 15.14
CA ILE A 38 9.10 -8.26 14.93
C ILE A 38 7.88 -7.34 15.06
N GLU A 39 7.86 -6.46 16.05
CA GLU A 39 6.80 -5.48 16.22
C GLU A 39 6.69 -4.53 15.01
N GLY A 40 7.83 -3.97 14.57
CA GLY A 40 7.91 -3.14 13.37
C GLY A 40 7.47 -3.90 12.12
N PHE A 41 7.84 -5.18 12.00
CA PHE A 41 7.37 -6.04 10.91
C PHE A 41 5.84 -6.17 10.94
N GLY A 42 5.25 -6.44 12.10
CA GLY A 42 3.81 -6.59 12.27
C GLY A 42 3.05 -5.34 11.86
N ILE A 43 3.54 -4.16 12.25
CA ILE A 43 2.96 -2.87 11.88
C ILE A 43 3.10 -2.65 10.36
N ASN A 44 4.28 -2.85 9.79
CA ASN A 44 4.51 -2.70 8.35
C ASN A 44 3.65 -3.67 7.52
N PHE A 45 3.43 -4.87 8.03
CA PHE A 45 2.56 -5.87 7.42
C PHE A 45 1.09 -5.46 7.44
N MET A 46 0.61 -4.96 8.57
CA MET A 46 -0.73 -4.39 8.67
C MET A 46 -0.93 -3.26 7.65
N PHE A 47 0.02 -2.32 7.57
CA PHE A 47 -0.02 -1.22 6.61
C PHE A 47 -0.07 -1.73 5.17
N SER A 48 0.84 -2.65 4.81
CA SER A 48 0.93 -3.21 3.47
C SER A 48 -0.38 -3.89 3.04
N ILE A 49 -0.98 -4.71 3.91
CA ILE A 49 -2.24 -5.39 3.61
C ILE A 49 -3.39 -4.39 3.44
N VAL A 50 -3.57 -3.47 4.39
CA VAL A 50 -4.69 -2.51 4.35
C VAL A 50 -4.60 -1.59 3.15
N LEU A 51 -3.42 -1.04 2.85
CA LEU A 51 -3.21 -0.17 1.69
C LEU A 51 -3.40 -0.91 0.37
N THR A 52 -2.91 -2.15 0.28
CA THR A 52 -3.04 -2.97 -0.93
C THR A 52 -4.51 -3.31 -1.19
N VAL A 53 -5.24 -3.76 -0.17
CA VAL A 53 -6.67 -4.10 -0.28
C VAL A 53 -7.49 -2.87 -0.62
N GLY A 54 -7.25 -1.74 0.05
CA GLY A 54 -7.99 -0.50 -0.18
C GLY A 54 -7.78 0.05 -1.60
N ASN A 55 -6.55 0.06 -2.09
CA ASN A 55 -6.27 0.47 -3.46
C ASN A 55 -6.86 -0.51 -4.49
N GLN A 56 -6.73 -1.82 -4.27
CA GLN A 56 -7.33 -2.82 -5.16
C GLN A 56 -8.85 -2.65 -5.25
N TRP A 57 -9.52 -2.43 -4.11
CA TRP A 57 -10.96 -2.16 -4.06
C TRP A 57 -11.34 -0.93 -4.89
N TRP A 58 -10.59 0.16 -4.78
CA TRP A 58 -10.80 1.36 -5.58
C TRP A 58 -10.63 1.08 -7.09
N PHE A 59 -9.57 0.39 -7.49
CA PHE A 59 -9.35 0.05 -8.90
C PHE A 59 -10.40 -0.91 -9.45
N ASP A 60 -10.91 -1.83 -8.65
CA ASP A 60 -12.01 -2.72 -9.02
C ASP A 60 -13.31 -1.93 -9.23
N LEU A 61 -13.61 -0.95 -8.36
CA LEU A 61 -14.75 -0.03 -8.54
C LEU A 61 -14.63 0.78 -9.83
N MET A 62 -13.45 1.34 -10.11
CA MET A 62 -13.18 2.08 -11.34
C MET A 62 -13.31 1.20 -12.58
N THR A 63 -12.92 -0.07 -12.48
CA THR A 63 -13.08 -1.06 -13.56
C THR A 63 -14.54 -1.34 -13.86
N LYS A 64 -15.40 -1.41 -12.84
CA LYS A 64 -16.84 -1.63 -13.02
C LYS A 64 -17.54 -0.40 -13.58
N LYS A 65 -17.10 0.81 -13.21
CA LYS A 65 -17.74 2.07 -13.59
C LYS A 65 -17.28 2.61 -14.96
N TYR A 66 -16.02 2.39 -15.34
CA TYR A 66 -15.44 2.95 -16.56
C TYR A 66 -14.80 1.86 -17.43
N SER A 67 -15.40 1.62 -18.60
CA SER A 67 -14.91 0.67 -19.60
C SER A 67 -13.56 1.11 -20.17
N TRP A 68 -12.66 0.14 -20.39
CA TRP A 68 -11.38 0.33 -21.08
C TRP A 68 -11.50 0.71 -22.56
N LYS A 69 -12.67 0.51 -23.19
CA LYS A 69 -12.86 0.85 -24.61
C LYS A 69 -13.30 2.30 -24.82
N GLU A 70 -14.11 2.82 -23.90
CA GLU A 70 -14.79 4.10 -24.09
C GLU A 70 -14.23 5.21 -23.20
N HIS A 71 -13.63 4.86 -22.06
CA HIS A 71 -13.29 5.82 -21.00
C HIS A 71 -11.87 5.63 -20.46
N THR A 72 -10.92 5.21 -21.30
CA THR A 72 -9.53 4.91 -20.93
C THR A 72 -8.86 6.07 -20.18
N LEU A 73 -8.89 7.28 -20.75
CA LEU A 73 -8.22 8.44 -20.15
C LEU A 73 -8.87 8.84 -18.81
N LYS A 74 -10.20 8.89 -18.76
CA LYS A 74 -10.95 9.20 -17.51
C LYS A 74 -10.63 8.18 -16.43
N ARG A 75 -10.59 6.90 -16.76
CA ARG A 75 -10.26 5.81 -15.84
C ARG A 75 -8.84 5.92 -15.28
N ILE A 76 -7.86 6.23 -16.12
CA ILE A 76 -6.46 6.36 -15.68
C ILE A 76 -6.33 7.55 -14.71
N VAL A 77 -6.85 8.71 -15.08
CA VAL A 77 -6.73 9.94 -14.27
C VAL A 77 -7.52 9.81 -12.96
N LEU A 78 -8.80 9.44 -13.03
CA LEU A 78 -9.64 9.29 -11.82
C LEU A 78 -9.21 8.10 -10.97
N GLY A 79 -8.70 7.03 -11.59
CA GLY A 79 -8.15 5.87 -10.91
C GLY A 79 -6.94 6.27 -10.06
N ALA A 80 -5.98 6.97 -10.66
CA ALA A 80 -4.80 7.46 -9.96
C ALA A 80 -5.16 8.49 -8.87
N ALA A 81 -5.94 9.52 -9.21
CA ALA A 81 -6.32 10.57 -8.25
C ALA A 81 -7.09 10.00 -7.05
N GLY A 82 -8.08 9.14 -7.31
CA GLY A 82 -8.83 8.48 -6.23
C GLY A 82 -8.00 7.50 -5.41
N SER A 83 -7.03 6.81 -6.03
CA SER A 83 -6.08 5.95 -5.32
C SER A 83 -5.25 6.75 -4.31
N VAL A 84 -4.77 7.94 -4.68
CA VAL A 84 -4.05 8.83 -3.76
C VAL A 84 -4.93 9.23 -2.58
N ILE A 85 -6.19 9.64 -2.85
CA ILE A 85 -7.14 10.03 -1.79
C ILE A 85 -7.42 8.85 -0.85
N ILE A 86 -7.74 7.68 -1.39
CA ILE A 86 -7.99 6.46 -0.60
C ILE A 86 -6.76 6.10 0.24
N THR A 87 -5.57 6.21 -0.33
CA THR A 87 -4.31 5.96 0.37
C THR A 87 -4.11 6.92 1.54
N MET A 88 -4.36 8.22 1.35
CA MET A 88 -4.27 9.22 2.42
C MET A 88 -5.22 8.92 3.57
N VAL A 89 -6.47 8.58 3.26
CA VAL A 89 -7.48 8.22 4.27
C VAL A 89 -7.06 6.97 5.04
N LEU A 90 -6.62 5.93 4.34
CA LEU A 90 -6.18 4.69 4.98
C LEU A 90 -4.92 4.89 5.82
N LEU A 91 -3.95 5.67 5.36
CA LEU A 91 -2.76 6.03 6.14
C LEU A 91 -3.15 6.78 7.41
N THR A 92 -4.12 7.70 7.34
CA THR A 92 -4.60 8.42 8.53
C THR A 92 -5.20 7.45 9.55
N ILE A 93 -6.06 6.53 9.10
CA ILE A 93 -6.68 5.51 9.95
C ILE A 93 -5.63 4.57 10.55
N LEU A 94 -4.65 4.13 9.74
CA LEU A 94 -3.58 3.24 10.17
C LEU A 94 -2.66 3.90 11.19
N ASN A 95 -2.23 5.15 10.93
CA ASN A 95 -1.42 5.91 11.88
C ASN A 95 -2.17 6.13 13.19
N PHE A 96 -3.46 6.46 13.12
CA PHE A 96 -4.31 6.60 14.30
C PHE A 96 -4.36 5.30 15.09
N PHE A 97 -4.65 4.18 14.42
CA PHE A 97 -4.73 2.87 15.04
C PHE A 97 -3.40 2.48 15.71
N THR A 98 -2.28 2.64 15.02
CA THR A 98 -0.96 2.35 15.59
C THR A 98 -0.64 3.23 16.79
N TYR A 99 -0.83 4.54 16.68
CA TYR A 99 -0.44 5.45 17.75
C TYR A 99 -1.36 5.37 18.97
N VAL A 100 -2.68 5.36 18.76
CA VAL A 100 -3.66 5.43 19.86
C VAL A 100 -4.02 4.05 20.38
N VAL A 101 -4.25 3.08 19.51
CA VAL A 101 -4.72 1.74 19.93
C VAL A 101 -3.55 0.84 20.31
N ILE A 102 -2.49 0.79 19.52
CA ILE A 102 -1.33 -0.08 19.80
C ILE A 102 -0.41 0.55 20.85
N TYR A 103 -0.07 1.83 20.69
CA TYR A 103 0.87 2.51 21.59
C TYR A 103 0.23 3.26 22.76
N GLY A 104 -1.10 3.32 22.83
CA GLY A 104 -1.81 3.95 23.96
C GLY A 104 -1.66 5.47 24.03
N GLY A 105 -1.29 6.13 22.93
CA GLY A 105 -1.24 7.59 22.84
C GLY A 105 -2.63 8.24 22.93
N SER A 106 -2.69 9.52 23.30
CA SER A 106 -3.96 10.27 23.31
C SER A 106 -4.35 10.78 21.91
N TRP A 107 -5.65 11.03 21.71
CA TRP A 107 -6.16 11.66 20.49
C TRP A 107 -5.48 13.02 20.22
N ASP A 108 -5.37 13.86 21.23
CA ASP A 108 -4.77 15.18 21.10
C ASP A 108 -3.31 15.10 20.66
N SER A 109 -2.56 14.17 21.26
CA SER A 109 -1.15 13.93 20.91
C SER A 109 -0.98 13.34 19.51
N PHE A 110 -1.94 12.54 19.03
CA PHE A 110 -1.94 12.06 17.66
C PHE A 110 -2.07 13.22 16.68
N VAL A 111 -3.06 14.09 16.88
CA VAL A 111 -3.33 15.21 15.97
C VAL A 111 -2.19 16.23 16.00
N SER A 112 -1.58 16.48 17.16
CA SER A 112 -0.46 17.42 17.28
C SER A 112 0.86 16.90 16.70
N ASN A 113 1.08 15.59 16.67
CA ASN A 113 2.31 14.96 16.18
C ASN A 113 2.21 14.40 14.76
N GLN A 114 1.24 14.86 13.97
CA GLN A 114 1.16 14.50 12.55
C GLN A 114 2.39 15.01 11.80
N SER A 115 3.29 14.11 11.40
CA SER A 115 4.36 14.45 10.46
C SER A 115 3.95 14.09 9.04
N ILE A 116 4.06 15.07 8.14
CA ILE A 116 3.74 14.90 6.73
C ILE A 116 4.65 13.88 6.04
N ASP A 117 5.86 13.67 6.55
CA ASP A 117 6.83 12.74 5.99
C ASP A 117 6.31 11.29 6.02
N TRP A 118 5.59 10.92 7.08
CA TRP A 118 4.97 9.58 7.17
C TRP A 118 3.91 9.36 6.09
N TYR A 119 3.13 10.39 5.79
CA TYR A 119 2.13 10.33 4.72
C TYR A 119 2.78 10.28 3.34
N LEU A 120 3.81 11.10 3.12
CA LEU A 120 4.56 11.12 1.86
C LEU A 120 5.30 9.80 1.62
N PHE A 121 5.89 9.20 2.66
CA PHE A 121 6.55 7.89 2.55
C PHE A 121 5.54 6.79 2.20
N GLY A 122 4.40 6.73 2.91
CA GLY A 122 3.34 5.76 2.61
C GLY A 122 2.75 5.93 1.21
N LEU A 123 2.57 7.18 0.77
CA LEU A 123 2.14 7.50 -0.59
C LEU A 123 3.17 7.05 -1.62
N PHE A 124 4.45 7.37 -1.40
CA PHE A 124 5.52 7.00 -2.30
C PHE A 124 5.57 5.49 -2.52
N ILE A 125 5.54 4.70 -1.44
CA ILE A 125 5.51 3.24 -1.52
C ILE A 125 4.27 2.77 -2.30
N THR A 126 3.11 3.36 -2.05
CA THR A 126 1.87 2.99 -2.75
C THR A 126 1.94 3.31 -4.25
N LEU A 127 2.50 4.46 -4.63
CA LEU A 127 2.69 4.83 -6.04
C LEU A 127 3.67 3.89 -6.74
N VAL A 128 4.81 3.58 -6.10
CA VAL A 128 5.79 2.61 -6.61
C VAL A 128 5.13 1.24 -6.82
N MET A 129 4.39 0.75 -5.83
CA MET A 129 3.68 -0.53 -5.94
C MET A 129 2.62 -0.53 -7.05
N THR A 130 1.88 0.56 -7.20
CA THR A 130 0.88 0.73 -8.26
C THR A 130 1.54 0.71 -9.64
N LEU A 131 2.68 1.37 -9.81
CA LEU A 131 3.46 1.36 -11.05
C LEU A 131 3.97 -0.05 -11.38
N ILE A 132 4.53 -0.77 -10.39
CA ILE A 132 4.99 -2.16 -10.57
C ILE A 132 3.82 -3.06 -11.01
N TYR A 133 2.65 -2.92 -10.37
CA TYR A 133 1.47 -3.70 -10.71
C TYR A 133 1.03 -3.46 -12.16
N HIS A 134 0.97 -2.19 -12.60
CA HIS A 134 0.64 -1.84 -13.97
C HIS A 134 1.69 -2.33 -14.96
N ALA A 135 2.97 -2.22 -14.64
CA ALA A 135 4.06 -2.73 -15.48
C ALA A 135 3.95 -4.25 -15.71
N ILE A 136 3.71 -5.02 -14.64
CA ILE A 136 3.50 -6.48 -14.74
C ILE A 136 2.26 -6.80 -15.58
N TYR A 137 1.17 -6.04 -15.39
CA TYR A 137 -0.05 -6.22 -16.18
C TYR A 137 0.19 -5.98 -17.67
N PHE A 138 0.83 -4.87 -18.04
CA PHE A 138 1.16 -4.57 -19.44
C PHE A 138 2.14 -5.57 -20.05
N TYR A 139 3.13 -6.04 -19.28
CA TYR A 139 4.05 -7.09 -19.73
C TYR A 139 3.30 -8.40 -20.06
N ARG A 140 2.33 -8.80 -19.24
CA ARG A 140 1.53 -10.01 -19.52
C ARG A 140 0.65 -9.86 -20.75
N LEU A 141 0.07 -8.68 -20.95
CA LEU A 141 -0.72 -8.37 -22.14
C LEU A 141 0.12 -8.44 -23.43
N SER A 142 1.33 -7.88 -23.42
CA SER A 142 2.19 -7.91 -24.61
C SER A 142 2.64 -9.33 -24.97
N GLN A 143 2.91 -10.19 -23.97
CA GLN A 143 3.26 -11.59 -24.21
C GLN A 143 2.09 -12.42 -24.77
N THR A 144 0.85 -12.14 -24.33
CA THR A 144 -0.34 -12.83 -24.88
C THR A 144 -0.69 -12.37 -26.30
N GLN A 145 -0.31 -11.15 -26.70
CA GLN A 145 -0.44 -10.70 -28.08
C GLN A 145 0.65 -11.26 -29.00
N LYS A 146 1.86 -11.52 -28.50
CA LYS A 146 2.94 -12.17 -29.28
C LYS A 146 2.70 -13.67 -29.54
N SER A 147 1.90 -14.32 -28.71
CA SER A 147 1.55 -15.75 -28.85
C SER A 147 0.30 -15.99 -29.71
N LYS A 148 -0.26 -14.93 -30.31
CA LYS A 148 -1.39 -14.96 -31.26
C LYS A 148 -0.90 -14.59 -32.64
#